data_AF-A0A2K3M0Q5-F1
#
_entry.id   AF-A0A2K3M0Q5-F1
#
_cell.length_a   1.000
_cell.length_b   1.000
_cell.length_c   1.000
_cell.angle_alpha   90.00
_cell.angle_beta   90.00
_cell.angle_gamma   90.00
#
_symmetry.space_group_name_H-M   'P 1'
#
loop_
_entity.id
_entity.type
_entity.pdbx_description
1 polymer ?
#
loop_
_entity_poly.entity_id
_entity_poly.type
_entity_poly.pdbx_seq_one_letter_code
_entity_poly.pdbx_strand_id
1 'polypeptide(L)' 'MCIRDNEGRFVLAKTMWISPLCNVDIGEALGLLYAIINWVHDLQLEGVDFALDSKRVVDYFHKGMNDATEFGDVLVE' A
#
# COMPACT_ATOMS: atom_id res chain seq x y z
N MET A 1 0.24 6.22 -6.67
CA MET A 1 -0.79 5.15 -6.60
C MET A 1 -2.00 5.56 -7.44
N CYS A 2 -2.76 4.60 -7.96
CA CYS A 2 -3.97 4.89 -8.74
C CYS A 2 -5.14 4.00 -8.32
N ILE A 3 -6.35 4.56 -8.35
CA ILE A 3 -7.60 3.80 -8.31
C ILE A 3 -7.95 3.39 -9.74
N ARG A 4 -8.36 2.13 -9.88
CA ARG A 4 -9.01 1.61 -11.07
C ARG A 4 -10.38 1.07 -10.68
N ASP A 5 -11.32 1.09 -11.61
CA ASP A 5 -12.60 0.43 -11.42
C ASP A 5 -12.47 -1.10 -11.56
N ASN A 6 -13.58 -1.82 -11.37
CA ASN A 6 -13.62 -3.28 -11.47
C ASN A 6 -13.31 -3.83 -12.89
N GLU A 7 -13.42 -3.00 -13.93
CA GLU A 7 -12.99 -3.33 -15.29
C GLU A 7 -11.50 -3.03 -15.53
N GLY A 8 -10.80 -2.54 -14.51
CA GLY A 8 -9.39 -2.16 -14.57
C GLY A 8 -9.16 -0.81 -15.25
N ARG A 9 -10.20 -0.01 -15.49
CA ARG A 9 -10.07 1.31 -16.12
C ARG A 9 -9.58 2.32 -15.09
N PHE A 10 -8.72 3.23 -15.54
CA PHE A 10 -8.20 4.29 -14.70
C PHE A 10 -9.31 5.23 -14.23
N VAL A 11 -9.36 5.49 -12.92
CA VAL A 11 -10.30 6.44 -12.31
C VAL A 11 -9.56 7.68 -11.82
N LEU A 12 -8.57 7.49 -10.96
CA LEU A 12 -7.84 8.57 -10.30
C LEU A 12 -6.43 8.14 -9.95
N ALA A 13 -5.48 9.08 -9.91
CA ALA A 13 -4.17 8.86 -9.32
C ALA A 13 -3.75 10.03 -8.43
N LYS A 14 -2.92 9.71 -7.45
CA LYS A 14 -2.14 10.69 -6.71
C LYS A 14 -0.71 10.22 -6.62
N THR A 15 0.18 11.17 -6.80
CA THR A 15 1.60 11.00 -6.58
C THR A 15 1.93 11.43 -5.17
N MET A 16 2.79 10.66 -4.51
CA MET A 16 3.33 11.00 -3.20
C MET A 16 4.84 11.03 -3.31
N TRP A 17 5.43 11.93 -2.53
CA TRP A 17 6.87 12.05 -2.37
C TRP A 17 7.19 11.78 -0.92
N ILE A 18 8.14 10.87 -0.68
CA ILE A 18 8.59 10.49 0.65
C ILE A 18 10.07 10.89 0.75
N SER A 19 10.41 11.58 1.84
CA SER A 19 11.76 12.02 2.15
C SER A 19 12.11 11.61 3.59
N PRO A 20 13.33 11.10 3.86
CA PRO A 20 14.44 10.90 2.92
C PRO A 20 14.18 9.76 1.91
N LEU A 21 15.07 9.64 0.91
CA LEU A 21 15.06 8.53 -0.06
C LEU A 21 15.05 7.19 0.70
N CYS A 22 13.97 6.44 0.56
CA CYS A 22 13.80 5.12 1.16
C CYS A 22 14.04 4.02 0.12
N ASN A 23 14.28 2.79 0.61
CA ASN A 23 14.32 1.61 -0.25
C ASN A 23 12.98 1.45 -0.97
N VAL A 24 13.00 0.97 -2.23
CA VAL A 24 11.80 0.77 -3.05
C VAL A 24 10.71 -0.03 -2.31
N ASP A 25 11.08 -1.08 -1.58
CA ASP A 25 10.12 -1.90 -0.84
C ASP A 25 9.51 -1.16 0.36
N ILE A 26 10.30 -0.30 1.01
CA ILE A 26 9.81 0.55 2.12
C ILE A 26 8.85 1.60 1.54
N GLY A 27 9.21 2.23 0.42
CA GLY A 27 8.36 3.20 -0.26
C GLY A 27 7.04 2.60 -0.73
N GLU A 28 7.05 1.36 -1.21
CA GLU A 28 5.82 0.64 -1.58
C GLU A 28 4.95 0.26 -0.38
N ALA A 29 5.55 -0.23 0.71
CA ALA A 29 4.82 -0.53 1.94
C ALA A 29 4.17 0.73 2.54
N LEU A 30 4.91 1.85 2.57
CA LEU A 30 4.38 3.16 2.99
C LEU A 30 3.29 3.66 2.05
N GLY A 31 3.46 3.48 0.74
CA GLY A 31 2.45 3.81 -0.26
C GLY A 31 1.15 3.04 -0.05
N LEU A 32 1.25 1.74 0.25
CA LEU A 32 0.11 0.88 0.55
C LEU A 32 -0.60 1.32 1.83
N LEU A 33 0.15 1.55 2.91
CA LEU A 33 -0.40 2.05 4.17
C LEU A 33 -1.16 3.36 3.97
N TYR A 34 -0.57 4.29 3.23
CA TYR A 34 -1.24 5.56 2.93
C TYR A 34 -2.53 5.37 2.13
N ALA A 35 -2.56 4.43 1.18
CA ALA A 35 -3.77 4.12 0.43
C ALA A 35 -4.86 3.50 1.29
N ILE A 36 -4.50 2.58 2.17
CA ILE A 36 -5.43 2.00 3.14
C ILE A 36 -6.01 3.10 4.04
N ILE A 37 -5.16 3.94 4.63
CA ILE A 37 -5.58 4.95 5.62
C ILE A 37 -6.31 6.14 4.98
N ASN A 38 -5.85 6.66 3.84
CA ASN A 38 -6.39 7.92 3.31
C ASN A 38 -7.38 7.71 2.17
N TRP A 39 -7.32 6.58 1.46
CA TRP A 39 -8.17 6.41 0.26
C TRP A 39 -9.34 5.52 0.60
N VAL A 40 -9.06 4.33 1.14
CA VAL A 40 -10.12 3.39 1.48
C VAL A 40 -11.02 3.95 2.58
N HIS A 41 -10.43 4.53 3.63
CA HIS A 41 -11.20 5.14 4.71
C HIS A 41 -11.94 6.41 4.25
N ASP A 42 -11.25 7.41 3.68
CA ASP A 42 -11.88 8.71 3.40
C ASP A 42 -12.89 8.66 2.25
N LEU A 43 -12.68 7.77 1.26
CA LEU A 43 -13.60 7.55 0.16
C LEU A 43 -14.62 6.45 0.45
N GLN A 44 -14.57 5.82 1.64
CA GLN A 44 -15.44 4.73 2.07
C GLN A 44 -15.53 3.60 1.02
N LEU A 45 -14.38 3.20 0.48
CA LEU A 45 -14.33 2.15 -0.54
C LEU A 45 -14.45 0.78 0.13
N GLU A 46 -15.35 -0.05 -0.38
CA GLU A 46 -15.54 -1.44 0.05
C GLU A 46 -15.10 -2.40 -1.06
N GLY A 47 -14.56 -3.56 -0.68
CA GLY A 47 -14.14 -4.59 -1.65
C GLY A 47 -12.97 -4.15 -2.54
N VAL A 48 -11.94 -3.55 -1.95
CA VAL A 48 -10.76 -3.05 -2.66
C VAL A 48 -9.68 -4.12 -2.80
N ASP A 49 -9.21 -4.32 -4.02
CA ASP A 49 -8.01 -5.10 -4.30
C ASP A 49 -6.78 -4.18 -4.42
N PHE A 50 -5.69 -4.55 -3.72
CA PHE A 50 -4.42 -3.83 -3.81
C PHE A 50 -3.44 -4.56 -4.73
N ALA A 51 -2.99 -3.88 -5.78
CA ALA A 51 -1.95 -4.36 -6.69
C ALA A 51 -0.65 -3.58 -6.46
N LEU A 52 0.44 -4.30 -6.18
CA LEU A 52 1.77 -3.77 -5.88
C LEU A 52 2.80 -4.39 -6.82
N ASP A 53 3.90 -3.68 -7.08
CA ASP A 53 4.99 -4.17 -7.93
C ASP A 53 6.05 -4.94 -7.11
N SER A 54 6.06 -4.78 -5.78
CA SER A 54 6.91 -5.56 -4.88
C SER A 54 6.22 -6.84 -4.42
N LYS A 55 6.65 -7.95 -5.02
CA LYS A 55 6.33 -9.30 -4.54
C LYS A 55 6.69 -9.48 -3.06
N ARG A 56 7.77 -8.83 -2.57
CA ARG A 56 8.20 -8.96 -1.17
C ARG A 56 7.17 -8.37 -0.21
N VAL A 57 6.63 -7.20 -0.54
CA VAL A 57 5.57 -6.56 0.25
C VAL A 57 4.29 -7.40 0.19
N VAL A 58 3.91 -7.88 -0.99
CA VAL A 58 2.74 -8.76 -1.15
C VAL A 58 2.88 -10.05 -0.33
N ASP A 59 4.02 -10.72 -0.41
CA ASP A 59 4.29 -11.96 0.32
C ASP A 59 4.27 -11.70 1.85
N TYR A 60 4.74 -10.53 2.31
CA TYR A 60 4.72 -10.14 3.72
C TYR A 60 3.30 -9.99 4.28
N PHE A 61 2.42 -9.26 3.58
CA PHE A 61 1.03 -9.09 4.01
C PHE A 61 0.25 -10.40 4.01
N HIS A 62 0.51 -11.29 3.04
CA HIS A 62 -0.15 -12.59 2.98
C HIS A 62 0.39 -13.61 3.99
N LYS A 63 1.62 -13.46 4.48
CA LYS A 63 2.22 -14.40 5.44
C LYS A 63 1.62 -14.34 6.84
N GLY A 64 0.92 -13.26 7.18
CA GLY A 64 0.29 -13.06 8.49
C GLY A 64 1.30 -12.89 9.63
N MET A 65 1.50 -11.64 10.05
CA MET A 65 2.01 -11.11 11.35
C MET A 65 2.98 -11.90 12.25
N ASN A 66 3.70 -12.91 11.74
CA ASN A 66 4.64 -13.72 12.51
C ASN A 66 6.12 -13.36 12.26
N ASP A 67 6.40 -12.25 11.56
CA ASP A 67 7.78 -11.82 11.29
C ASP A 67 8.07 -10.47 11.97
N ALA A 68 8.91 -10.50 13.00
CA ALA A 68 9.43 -9.35 13.73
C ALA A 68 10.52 -8.62 12.90
N THR A 69 10.16 -8.17 11.71
CA THR A 69 11.07 -7.46 10.78
C THR A 69 10.68 -5.98 10.66
N GLU A 70 11.54 -5.15 10.06
CA GLU A 70 11.38 -3.69 9.90
C GLU A 70 10.03 -3.23 9.31
N PHE A 71 9.26 -4.12 8.67
CA PHE A 71 7.92 -3.81 8.16
C PHE A 71 6.83 -3.87 9.25
N GLY A 72 7.09 -4.52 10.39
CA GLY A 72 6.22 -4.45 11.56
C GLY A 72 6.13 -3.02 12.09
N ASP A 73 7.26 -2.32 12.17
CA ASP A 73 7.30 -0.93 12.65
C ASP A 73 6.64 0.06 11.67
N VAL A 74 6.50 -0.29 10.39
CA VAL A 74 5.79 0.52 9.39
C VAL A 74 4.27 0.33 9.46
N LEU A 75 3.79 -0.82 9.94
CA LEU A 75 2.37 -1.16 9.98
C LEU A 75 1.75 -1.06 11.38
N VAL A 76 2.55 -0.75 12.40
CA VAL A 76 2.14 -0.52 13.77
C VAL A 76 2.18 0.99 14.05
N GLU A 77 1.23 1.73 13.50
CA GLU A 77 0.67 2.94 14.11
C GLU A 77 -0.79 3.14 13.68
#